data_AF-A0A423T9U9-F1
#
_entry.id   AF-A0A423T9U9-F1
#
_cell.length_a   1.000
_cell.length_b   1.000
_cell.length_c   1.000
_cell.angle_alpha   90.00
_cell.angle_beta   90.00
_cell.angle_gamma   90.00
#
_symmetry.space_group_name_H-M   'P 1'
#
loop_
_entity.id
_entity.type
_entity.pdbx_description
1 polymer ?
#
loop_
_entity_poly.entity_id
_entity_poly.type
_entity_poly.pdbx_seq_one_letter_code
_entity_poly.pdbx_strand_id
1 'polypeptide(L)'
;MAEEFDFDKKKAHKKRHAGRKAEKKAEKNKHVQDLTAKQRNPKAFAFHSAVKAQRTFVRSQDIKAKKHHIPVVDRAPLEPPPAVVAVVGGPKVGKSTLLRCLIKNYTNQRLSEINGPVTIVAGKKKKLTFIEVNNDINCMIDIAKVADIVLILIDATFGIEMEVFEFLEICRAHGSPRIMGILNHLDMMKDNKVLKKKKKTLKHRFQIELYPGAKLFFLSGIIHGEYLKNEIKNLSRFISVMKFRPLTWRSTHPYVIVDRYEDITNPETVRLNPKCDRDVVLYGYVRGVPLQKNQAVHIPGCGDFRLKDVSFLPDPCPLPEQLKKRSLNAKERLIYAPMSGVGGVVYDKDAVYIDLGGSHHGNKNKV
;
A
#
# COMPACT_ATOMS: atom_id res chain seq x y z
N MET A 1 79.08 14.15 -68.82
CA MET A 1 77.85 13.69 -68.15
C MET A 1 78.26 13.22 -66.77
N ALA A 2 77.79 13.71 -65.63
CA ALA A 2 76.95 14.84 -65.23
C ALA A 2 77.30 15.13 -63.76
N GLU A 3 77.09 16.36 -63.31
CA GLU A 3 77.28 16.80 -61.92
C GLU A 3 76.32 16.07 -60.97
N GLU A 4 76.79 15.71 -59.76
CA GLU A 4 75.92 15.54 -58.60
C GLU A 4 76.34 16.54 -57.51
N PHE A 5 75.53 17.58 -57.35
CA PHE A 5 75.58 18.52 -56.25
C PHE A 5 75.14 17.84 -54.95
N ASP A 6 76.03 17.77 -53.96
CA ASP A 6 75.72 17.29 -52.61
C ASP A 6 74.95 18.40 -51.84
N PHE A 7 73.63 18.24 -51.72
CA PHE A 7 72.80 19.15 -50.93
C PHE A 7 72.97 18.86 -49.42
N ASP A 8 73.77 19.72 -48.79
CA ASP A 8 73.77 20.17 -47.39
C ASP A 8 72.82 19.43 -46.40
N LYS A 9 73.29 18.31 -45.82
CA LYS A 9 72.61 17.61 -44.71
C LYS A 9 72.75 18.40 -43.41
N LYS A 10 71.69 19.13 -43.03
CA LYS A 10 71.62 19.84 -41.73
C LYS A 10 71.76 18.89 -40.54
N LYS A 11 72.66 19.24 -39.60
CA LYS A 11 72.91 18.52 -38.33
C LYS A 11 71.63 18.34 -37.51
N ALA A 12 71.37 17.11 -37.08
CA ALA A 12 70.23 16.79 -36.21
C ALA A 12 70.47 17.24 -34.75
N HIS A 13 69.44 17.83 -34.14
CA HIS A 13 69.52 18.33 -32.75
C HIS A 13 69.58 17.20 -31.70
N LYS A 14 70.37 17.40 -30.63
CA LYS A 14 70.51 16.49 -29.47
C LYS A 14 69.19 16.35 -28.70
N LYS A 15 68.83 15.11 -28.37
CA LYS A 15 67.66 14.80 -27.51
C LYS A 15 68.01 15.12 -26.05
N ARG A 16 67.08 15.77 -25.33
CA ARG A 16 67.25 16.09 -23.90
C ARG A 16 66.95 14.84 -23.05
N HIS A 17 67.85 14.52 -22.11
CA HIS A 17 67.76 13.35 -21.23
C HIS A 17 67.10 13.61 -19.87
N ALA A 18 66.86 14.87 -19.50
CA ALA A 18 66.24 15.25 -18.22
C ALA A 18 65.18 16.35 -18.39
N GLY A 19 64.26 16.41 -17.41
CA GLY A 19 63.17 17.37 -17.31
C GLY A 19 61.85 16.92 -17.95
N ARG A 20 60.79 17.71 -17.76
CA ARG A 20 59.38 17.42 -18.10
C ARG A 20 59.12 16.97 -19.55
N LYS A 21 60.03 17.27 -20.49
CA LYS A 21 59.98 16.83 -21.90
C LYS A 21 60.61 15.45 -22.13
N ALA A 22 61.61 15.06 -21.33
CA ALA A 22 62.20 13.73 -21.36
C ALA A 22 61.25 12.71 -20.70
N GLU A 23 60.65 13.05 -19.56
CA GLU A 23 59.64 12.25 -18.87
C GLU A 23 58.43 11.94 -19.75
N LYS A 24 57.84 12.96 -20.40
CA LYS A 24 56.74 12.78 -21.36
C LYS A 24 57.08 11.86 -22.55
N LYS A 25 58.36 11.74 -22.91
CA LYS A 25 58.82 10.90 -24.03
C LYS A 25 59.08 9.46 -23.57
N ALA A 26 59.52 9.28 -22.33
CA ALA A 26 59.66 7.97 -21.69
C ALA A 26 58.28 7.34 -21.38
N GLU A 27 57.29 8.13 -20.93
CA GLU A 27 55.92 7.66 -20.69
C GLU A 27 55.19 7.21 -21.96
N LYS A 28 55.40 7.89 -23.09
CA LYS A 28 54.77 7.55 -24.37
C LYS A 28 55.12 6.16 -24.92
N ASN A 29 56.25 5.60 -24.51
CA ASN A 29 56.77 4.36 -25.08
C ASN A 29 56.46 3.11 -24.24
N LYS A 30 55.96 3.23 -23.00
CA LYS A 30 55.94 2.09 -22.06
C LYS A 30 54.73 1.16 -22.15
N HIS A 31 53.55 1.56 -22.59
CA HIS A 31 52.38 0.66 -22.66
C HIS A 31 51.30 1.20 -23.60
N VAL A 32 51.39 0.93 -24.91
CA VAL A 32 50.42 1.48 -25.90
C VAL A 32 49.50 0.40 -26.49
N GLN A 33 49.84 -0.89 -26.35
CA GLN A 33 49.11 -1.99 -27.01
C GLN A 33 47.98 -2.60 -26.16
N ASP A 34 48.05 -2.60 -24.82
CA ASP A 34 46.99 -3.17 -23.95
C ASP A 34 46.04 -2.13 -23.31
N LEU A 35 46.22 -0.83 -23.60
CA LEU A 35 45.40 0.24 -23.00
C LEU A 35 44.19 0.60 -23.88
N THR A 36 43.03 0.77 -23.27
CA THR A 36 41.80 1.18 -23.98
C THR A 36 42.00 2.56 -24.63
N ALA A 37 41.30 2.86 -25.74
CA ALA A 37 41.43 4.14 -26.46
C ALA A 37 41.32 5.39 -25.54
N LYS A 38 40.52 5.28 -24.46
CA LYS A 38 40.34 6.31 -23.43
C LYS A 38 41.56 6.52 -22.52
N GLN A 39 42.30 5.45 -22.23
CA GLN A 39 43.57 5.48 -21.48
C GLN A 39 44.74 5.95 -22.36
N ARG A 40 44.67 5.67 -23.68
CA ARG A 40 45.67 6.10 -24.66
C ARG A 40 45.64 7.61 -24.93
N ASN A 41 44.47 8.26 -24.86
CA ASN A 41 44.35 9.72 -25.01
C ASN A 41 43.29 10.35 -24.06
N PRO A 42 43.58 10.46 -22.76
CA PRO A 42 42.63 11.02 -21.78
C PRO A 42 42.23 12.47 -22.05
N LYS A 43 43.04 13.23 -22.82
CA LYS A 43 42.73 14.62 -23.20
C LYS A 43 41.64 14.72 -24.28
N ALA A 44 41.57 13.76 -25.20
CA ALA A 44 40.52 13.72 -26.22
C ALA A 44 39.15 13.30 -25.65
N PHE A 45 39.14 12.59 -24.50
CA PHE A 45 37.92 12.17 -23.80
C PHE A 45 37.59 13.08 -22.59
N ALA A 46 38.11 14.30 -22.58
CA ALA A 46 37.76 15.30 -21.58
C ALA A 46 36.32 15.79 -21.79
N PHE A 47 35.67 16.15 -20.69
CA PHE A 47 34.33 16.74 -20.73
C PHE A 47 34.37 18.15 -21.32
N HIS A 48 33.42 18.46 -22.19
CA HIS A 48 33.29 19.77 -22.83
C HIS A 48 33.05 20.91 -21.83
N SER A 49 32.35 20.65 -20.72
CA SER A 49 32.08 21.63 -19.66
C SER A 49 32.24 20.97 -18.29
N ALA A 50 33.26 21.40 -17.55
CA ALA A 50 33.53 20.93 -16.20
C ALA A 50 32.38 21.27 -15.23
N VAL A 51 31.82 22.48 -15.33
CA VAL A 51 30.73 22.95 -14.45
C VAL A 51 29.46 22.13 -14.65
N LYS A 52 29.08 21.85 -15.91
CA LYS A 52 27.90 21.03 -16.20
C LYS A 52 28.12 19.58 -15.74
N ALA A 53 29.30 19.02 -16.01
CA ALA A 53 29.65 17.67 -15.58
C ALA A 53 29.61 17.54 -14.05
N GLN A 54 30.14 18.52 -13.32
CA GLN A 54 30.10 18.57 -11.86
C GLN A 54 28.66 18.62 -11.34
N ARG A 55 27.80 19.50 -11.87
CA ARG A 55 26.39 19.59 -11.47
C ARG A 55 25.64 18.28 -11.70
N THR A 56 25.83 17.65 -12.86
CA THR A 56 25.22 16.35 -13.17
C THR A 56 25.75 15.24 -12.26
N PHE A 57 27.06 15.23 -12.00
CA PHE A 57 27.68 14.28 -11.10
C PHE A 57 27.09 14.40 -9.69
N VAL A 58 27.10 15.60 -9.10
CA VAL A 58 26.53 15.87 -7.77
C VAL A 58 25.06 15.44 -7.70
N ARG A 59 24.23 15.89 -8.65
CA ARG A 59 22.81 15.47 -8.69
C ARG A 59 22.64 13.96 -8.81
N SER A 60 23.48 13.29 -9.60
CA SER A 60 23.43 11.83 -9.74
C SER A 60 23.82 11.11 -8.45
N GLN A 61 24.81 11.63 -7.72
CA GLN A 61 25.23 11.11 -6.43
C GLN A 61 24.16 11.36 -5.38
N ASP A 62 23.54 12.55 -5.34
CA ASP A 62 22.42 12.84 -4.44
C ASP A 62 21.22 11.91 -4.67
N ILE A 63 20.91 11.60 -5.93
CA ILE A 63 19.84 10.65 -6.28
C ILE A 63 20.21 9.23 -5.85
N LYS A 64 21.47 8.81 -6.02
CA LYS A 64 21.94 7.50 -5.55
C LYS A 64 21.91 7.42 -4.03
N ALA A 65 22.40 8.45 -3.35
CA ALA A 65 22.35 8.62 -1.89
C ALA A 65 20.92 8.47 -1.36
N LYS A 66 19.96 9.17 -1.96
CA LYS A 66 18.52 9.08 -1.57
C LYS A 66 17.89 7.71 -1.81
N LYS A 67 18.43 6.89 -2.72
CA LYS A 67 17.95 5.53 -2.98
C LYS A 67 18.53 4.50 -2.03
N HIS A 68 19.63 4.81 -1.33
CA HIS A 68 20.18 3.91 -0.34
C HIS A 68 19.22 3.81 0.86
N HIS A 69 18.75 2.59 1.10
CA HIS A 69 17.87 2.25 2.20
C HIS A 69 18.48 1.08 2.96
N ILE A 70 18.16 0.97 4.25
CA ILE A 70 18.54 -0.18 5.07
C ILE A 70 17.95 -1.44 4.41
N PRO A 71 18.78 -2.45 4.08
CA PRO A 71 18.29 -3.70 3.52
C PRO A 71 17.44 -4.40 4.57
N VAL A 72 16.19 -4.70 4.23
CA VAL A 72 15.27 -5.45 5.08
C VAL A 72 14.92 -6.73 4.34
N VAL A 73 14.90 -7.85 5.06
CA VAL A 73 14.51 -9.14 4.52
C VAL A 73 13.02 -9.13 4.22
N ASP A 74 12.66 -9.35 2.97
CA ASP A 74 11.28 -9.58 2.58
C ASP A 74 10.93 -11.05 2.82
N ARG A 75 9.93 -11.30 3.66
CA ARG A 75 9.44 -12.63 4.02
C ARG A 75 8.07 -12.93 3.39
N ALA A 76 7.62 -12.10 2.45
CA ALA A 76 6.34 -12.32 1.79
C ALA A 76 6.34 -13.64 1.00
N PRO A 77 5.28 -14.45 1.12
CA PRO A 77 5.12 -15.66 0.30
C PRO A 77 4.89 -15.33 -1.17
N LEU A 78 5.03 -16.33 -2.04
CA LEU A 78 4.80 -16.20 -3.49
C LEU A 78 3.38 -15.70 -3.79
N GLU A 79 2.38 -16.28 -3.14
CA GLU A 79 1.02 -15.74 -3.11
C GLU A 79 0.83 -14.90 -1.85
N PRO A 80 0.82 -13.56 -1.97
CA PRO A 80 0.70 -12.70 -0.80
C PRO A 80 -0.72 -12.75 -0.23
N PRO A 81 -0.87 -12.67 1.11
CA PRO A 81 -2.18 -12.52 1.72
C PRO A 81 -2.81 -11.17 1.32
N PRO A 82 -4.13 -11.04 1.46
CA PRO A 82 -4.82 -9.77 1.20
C PRO A 82 -4.26 -8.62 2.05
N ALA A 83 -3.84 -7.55 1.37
CA ALA A 83 -3.30 -6.36 2.03
C ALA A 83 -4.41 -5.59 2.75
N VAL A 84 -4.14 -5.14 3.97
CA VAL A 84 -5.15 -4.59 4.86
C VAL A 84 -5.29 -3.09 4.63
N VAL A 85 -6.49 -2.65 4.28
CA VAL A 85 -6.86 -1.26 4.05
C VAL A 85 -7.81 -0.82 5.15
N ALA A 86 -7.31 -0.06 6.11
CA ALA A 86 -8.11 0.50 7.19
C ALA A 86 -8.72 1.83 6.79
N VAL A 87 -10.01 2.02 7.06
CA VAL A 87 -10.73 3.29 6.88
C VAL A 87 -10.93 3.92 8.25
N VAL A 88 -10.21 5.02 8.49
CA VAL A 88 -10.17 5.73 9.78
C VAL A 88 -10.66 7.16 9.57
N GLY A 89 -11.31 7.72 10.58
CA GLY A 89 -11.75 9.11 10.58
C GLY A 89 -12.75 9.34 11.70
N GLY A 90 -13.07 10.63 11.89
CA GLY A 90 -14.01 11.14 12.87
C GLY A 90 -15.39 10.46 12.87
N PRO A 91 -16.22 10.74 13.88
CA PRO A 91 -17.60 10.29 13.87
C PRO A 91 -18.33 10.96 12.70
N LYS A 92 -19.19 10.20 12.00
CA LYS A 92 -20.07 10.72 10.94
C LYS A 92 -19.35 11.36 9.72
N VAL A 93 -18.05 11.11 9.52
CA VAL A 93 -17.31 11.62 8.34
C VAL A 93 -17.59 10.87 7.02
N GLY A 94 -18.38 9.78 7.06
CA GLY A 94 -18.75 8.99 5.88
C GLY A 94 -17.90 7.73 5.64
N LYS A 95 -17.33 7.13 6.69
CA LYS A 95 -16.48 5.91 6.61
C LYS A 95 -17.19 4.74 5.90
N SER A 96 -18.36 4.35 6.38
CA SER A 96 -19.14 3.26 5.79
C SER A 96 -19.57 3.60 4.35
N THR A 97 -19.94 4.85 4.06
CA THR A 97 -20.30 5.29 2.71
C THR A 97 -19.12 5.16 1.75
N LEU A 98 -17.91 5.54 2.17
CA LEU A 98 -16.71 5.38 1.36
C LEU A 98 -16.45 3.90 1.07
N LEU A 99 -16.58 3.07 2.10
CA LEU A 99 -16.34 1.65 2.01
C LEU A 99 -17.32 0.98 1.03
N ARG A 100 -18.62 1.28 1.13
CA ARG A 100 -19.64 0.85 0.15
C ARG A 100 -19.27 1.26 -1.28
N CYS A 101 -18.87 2.52 -1.48
CA CYS A 101 -18.51 3.04 -2.79
C CYS A 101 -17.26 2.38 -3.38
N LEU A 102 -16.23 2.14 -2.55
CA LEU A 102 -15.01 1.46 -2.96
C LEU A 102 -15.30 0.02 -3.37
N ILE A 103 -16.02 -0.74 -2.53
CA ILE A 103 -16.38 -2.14 -2.79
C ILE A 103 -17.22 -2.23 -4.06
N LYS A 104 -18.22 -1.36 -4.22
CA LYS A 104 -19.03 -1.28 -5.43
C LYS A 104 -18.20 -1.01 -6.67
N ASN A 105 -17.20 -0.13 -6.59
CA ASN A 105 -16.34 0.16 -7.74
C ASN A 105 -15.44 -1.02 -8.15
N TYR A 106 -15.00 -1.87 -7.20
CA TYR A 106 -14.22 -3.06 -7.51
C TYR A 106 -15.07 -4.24 -7.99
N THR A 107 -16.18 -4.50 -7.32
CA THR A 107 -16.98 -5.74 -7.47
C THR A 107 -18.22 -5.54 -8.34
N ASN A 108 -18.64 -4.29 -8.57
CA ASN A 108 -19.95 -3.90 -9.12
C ASN A 108 -21.16 -4.36 -8.29
N GLN A 109 -20.96 -4.86 -7.07
CA GLN A 109 -22.02 -5.30 -6.18
C GLN A 109 -22.30 -4.23 -5.12
N ARG A 110 -23.54 -4.14 -4.66
CA ARG A 110 -23.93 -3.26 -3.54
C ARG A 110 -23.96 -4.10 -2.26
N LEU A 111 -23.44 -3.53 -1.18
CA LEU A 111 -23.57 -4.08 0.17
C LEU A 111 -24.57 -3.24 0.95
N SER A 112 -25.54 -3.89 1.61
CA SER A 112 -26.50 -3.24 2.50
C SER A 112 -25.80 -2.78 3.78
N GLU A 113 -25.25 -3.76 4.51
CA GLU A 113 -24.57 -3.57 5.79
C GLU A 113 -23.13 -4.05 5.69
N ILE A 114 -22.24 -3.28 6.31
CA ILE A 114 -20.82 -3.61 6.38
C ILE A 114 -20.49 -3.85 7.84
N ASN A 115 -20.32 -5.12 8.18
CA ASN A 115 -19.84 -5.54 9.49
C ASN A 115 -18.59 -6.39 9.28
N GLY A 116 -17.53 -6.03 10.00
CA GLY A 116 -16.25 -6.73 9.94
C GLY A 116 -15.44 -6.48 8.65
N PRO A 117 -14.40 -7.29 8.42
CA PRO A 117 -13.51 -7.15 7.27
C PRO A 117 -14.17 -7.63 5.96
N VAL A 118 -13.89 -6.91 4.87
CA VAL A 118 -14.36 -7.25 3.52
C VAL A 118 -13.18 -7.47 2.59
N THR A 119 -12.99 -8.71 2.16
CA THR A 119 -11.91 -9.09 1.25
C THR A 119 -12.39 -9.07 -0.20
N ILE A 120 -11.61 -8.45 -1.08
CA ILE A 120 -11.90 -8.34 -2.51
C ILE A 120 -10.65 -8.62 -3.36
N VAL A 121 -10.89 -9.06 -4.60
CA VAL A 121 -9.84 -9.15 -5.63
C VAL A 121 -9.71 -7.80 -6.34
N ALA A 122 -8.65 -7.04 -6.05
CA ALA A 122 -8.43 -5.71 -6.60
C ALA A 122 -7.68 -5.73 -7.95
N GLY A 123 -6.86 -6.76 -8.17
CA GLY A 123 -6.10 -6.97 -9.39
C GLY A 123 -5.68 -8.43 -9.50
N LYS A 124 -5.07 -8.79 -10.64
CA LYS A 124 -4.66 -10.18 -10.92
C LYS A 124 -3.61 -10.75 -9.95
N LYS A 125 -2.89 -9.88 -9.23
CA LYS A 125 -1.83 -10.26 -8.29
C LYS A 125 -2.06 -9.69 -6.88
N LYS A 126 -3.21 -9.05 -6.63
CA LYS A 126 -3.41 -8.27 -5.40
C LYS A 126 -4.85 -8.42 -4.91
N LYS A 127 -4.97 -8.92 -3.69
CA LYS A 127 -6.19 -8.94 -2.88
C LYS A 127 -6.12 -7.81 -1.86
N LEU A 128 -7.26 -7.24 -1.52
CA LEU A 128 -7.37 -6.19 -0.50
C LEU A 128 -8.43 -6.61 0.51
N THR A 129 -8.15 -6.45 1.79
CA THR A 129 -9.16 -6.56 2.87
C THR A 129 -9.42 -5.15 3.38
N PHE A 130 -10.65 -4.68 3.24
CA PHE A 130 -11.07 -3.41 3.82
C PHE A 130 -11.64 -3.60 5.22
N ILE A 131 -11.31 -2.70 6.12
CA ILE A 131 -11.81 -2.70 7.49
C ILE A 131 -12.25 -1.28 7.84
N GLU A 132 -13.49 -1.13 8.28
CA GLU A 132 -13.96 0.10 8.92
C GLU A 132 -13.52 0.11 10.39
N VAL A 133 -12.91 1.21 10.82
CA VAL A 133 -12.40 1.35 12.18
C VAL A 133 -13.40 2.15 13.02
N ASN A 134 -13.76 1.60 14.18
CA ASN A 134 -14.55 2.30 15.18
C ASN A 134 -13.75 3.44 15.81
N ASN A 135 -14.43 4.38 16.47
CA ASN A 135 -13.78 5.55 17.07
C ASN A 135 -13.11 5.26 18.42
N ASP A 136 -13.03 4.00 18.82
CA ASP A 136 -12.38 3.62 20.06
C ASP A 136 -10.85 3.58 19.89
N ILE A 137 -10.14 4.17 20.84
CA ILE A 137 -8.67 4.22 20.84
C ILE A 137 -8.08 2.80 20.80
N ASN A 138 -8.69 1.83 21.50
CA ASN A 138 -8.24 0.44 21.49
C ASN A 138 -8.29 -0.16 20.07
N CYS A 139 -9.41 0.03 19.37
CA CYS A 139 -9.55 -0.40 17.97
C CYS A 139 -8.54 0.30 17.05
N MET A 140 -8.30 1.59 17.27
CA MET A 140 -7.30 2.36 16.55
C MET A 140 -5.88 1.82 16.74
N ILE A 141 -5.50 1.45 17.96
CA ILE A 141 -4.20 0.85 18.30
C ILE A 141 -4.03 -0.50 17.58
N ASP A 142 -5.04 -1.37 17.66
CA ASP A 142 -4.94 -2.70 17.07
C ASP A 142 -4.88 -2.64 15.54
N ILE A 143 -5.68 -1.76 14.93
CA ILE A 143 -5.64 -1.55 13.49
C ILE A 143 -4.32 -0.90 13.06
N ALA A 144 -3.74 0.02 13.82
CA ALA A 144 -2.45 0.62 13.49
C ALA A 144 -1.32 -0.42 13.42
N LYS A 145 -1.31 -1.41 14.32
CA LYS A 145 -0.35 -2.53 14.30
C LYS A 145 -0.47 -3.36 13.03
N VAL A 146 -1.69 -3.51 12.50
CA VAL A 146 -2.04 -4.49 11.45
C VAL A 146 -2.14 -3.88 10.04
N ALA A 147 -2.59 -2.64 9.88
CA ALA A 147 -2.98 -2.05 8.60
C ALA A 147 -1.80 -1.76 7.66
N ASP A 148 -1.84 -2.23 6.42
CA ASP A 148 -0.81 -1.91 5.41
C ASP A 148 -1.02 -0.54 4.79
N ILE A 149 -2.29 -0.19 4.55
CA ILE A 149 -2.74 1.07 3.99
C ILE A 149 -3.79 1.65 4.92
N VAL A 150 -3.67 2.94 5.23
CA VAL A 150 -4.67 3.68 6.00
C VAL A 150 -5.27 4.76 5.11
N LEU A 151 -6.60 4.76 5.01
CA LEU A 151 -7.40 5.83 4.42
C LEU A 151 -7.93 6.69 5.56
N ILE A 152 -7.42 7.91 5.69
CA ILE A 152 -7.88 8.87 6.70
C ILE A 152 -8.91 9.79 6.06
N LEU A 153 -10.15 9.73 6.53
CA LEU A 153 -11.20 10.67 6.16
C LEU A 153 -11.12 11.89 7.06
N ILE A 154 -11.14 13.06 6.42
CA ILE A 154 -11.10 14.37 7.06
C ILE A 154 -12.31 15.14 6.56
N ASP A 155 -13.06 15.73 7.48
CA ASP A 155 -14.12 16.66 7.13
C ASP A 155 -13.53 18.02 6.72
N ALA A 156 -13.89 18.55 5.55
CA ALA A 156 -13.42 19.85 5.11
C ALA A 156 -14.04 21.05 5.85
N THR A 157 -15.23 20.86 6.44
CA THR A 157 -15.94 21.91 7.16
C THR A 157 -15.31 22.14 8.53
N PHE A 158 -15.15 21.06 9.31
CA PHE A 158 -14.53 21.06 10.64
C PHE A 158 -13.00 21.11 10.59
N GLY A 159 -12.39 20.39 9.65
CA GLY A 159 -10.95 20.24 9.54
C GLY A 159 -10.46 18.92 10.14
N ILE A 160 -9.22 18.91 10.62
CA ILE A 160 -8.60 17.71 11.21
C ILE A 160 -9.01 17.62 12.68
N GLU A 161 -9.76 16.58 13.01
CA GLU A 161 -10.23 16.29 14.37
C GLU A 161 -9.15 15.64 15.24
N MET A 162 -9.33 15.67 16.57
CA MET A 162 -8.37 15.10 17.52
C MET A 162 -8.20 13.59 17.34
N GLU A 163 -9.26 12.84 17.07
CA GLU A 163 -9.22 11.40 16.79
C GLU A 163 -8.24 11.04 15.66
N VAL A 164 -8.16 11.89 14.63
CA VAL A 164 -7.22 11.69 13.52
C VAL A 164 -5.78 11.94 13.98
N PHE A 165 -5.54 12.94 14.83
CA PHE A 165 -4.20 13.20 15.37
C PHE A 165 -3.74 12.09 16.32
N GLU A 166 -4.62 11.59 17.18
CA GLU A 166 -4.35 10.45 18.06
C GLU A 166 -3.96 9.21 17.23
N PHE A 167 -4.75 8.89 16.19
CA PHE A 167 -4.44 7.77 15.31
C PHE A 167 -3.10 7.93 14.59
N LEU A 168 -2.78 9.15 14.13
CA LEU A 168 -1.51 9.43 13.47
C LEU A 168 -0.32 9.24 14.41
N GLU A 169 -0.45 9.63 15.68
CA GLU A 169 0.60 9.45 16.68
C GLU A 169 0.77 7.97 17.06
N ILE A 170 -0.32 7.23 17.22
CA ILE A 170 -0.32 5.78 17.41
C ILE A 170 0.42 5.09 16.25
N CYS A 171 0.16 5.51 15.01
CA CYS A 171 0.86 5.01 13.83
C CYS A 171 2.35 5.32 13.85
N ARG A 172 2.77 6.50 14.33
CA ARG A 172 4.20 6.83 14.46
C ARG A 172 4.89 5.92 15.47
N ALA A 173 4.23 5.64 16.60
CA ALA A 173 4.77 4.80 17.66
C ALA A 173 4.91 3.32 17.22
N HIS A 174 3.90 2.75 16.56
CA HIS A 174 3.92 1.35 16.12
C HIS A 174 4.62 1.12 14.77
N GLY A 175 4.93 2.18 14.04
CA GLY A 175 5.51 2.15 12.69
C GLY A 175 4.50 2.58 11.65
N SER A 176 4.79 3.71 10.98
CA SER A 176 3.82 4.38 10.11
C SER A 176 3.51 3.55 8.86
N PRO A 177 2.25 3.09 8.68
CA PRO A 177 1.83 2.44 7.46
C PRO A 177 1.69 3.44 6.31
N ARG A 178 1.26 2.98 5.14
CA ARG A 178 1.02 3.87 4.01
C ARG A 178 -0.28 4.63 4.19
N ILE A 179 -0.18 5.90 4.59
CA ILE A 179 -1.32 6.77 4.85
C ILE A 179 -1.70 7.58 3.60
N MET A 180 -2.99 7.60 3.29
CA MET A 180 -3.61 8.48 2.28
C MET A 180 -4.75 9.26 2.92
N GLY A 181 -4.78 10.57 2.66
CA GLY A 181 -5.87 11.42 3.15
C GLY A 181 -7.00 11.50 2.13
N ILE A 182 -8.22 11.60 2.63
CA ILE A 182 -9.42 11.82 1.85
C ILE A 182 -10.18 12.97 2.50
N LEU A 183 -10.39 14.05 1.75
CA LEU A 183 -11.12 15.20 2.21
C LEU A 183 -12.58 15.10 1.73
N ASN A 184 -13.52 15.01 2.68
CA ASN A 184 -14.96 14.89 2.44
C ASN A 184 -15.71 16.19 2.79
N HIS A 185 -17.02 16.24 2.49
CA HIS A 185 -17.94 17.36 2.79
C HIS A 185 -17.52 18.68 2.14
N LEU A 186 -17.05 18.60 0.89
CA LEU A 186 -16.69 19.77 0.09
C LEU A 186 -17.92 20.49 -0.51
N ASP A 187 -19.03 19.77 -0.64
CA ASP A 187 -20.34 20.23 -1.07
C ASP A 187 -20.99 21.21 -0.09
N MET A 188 -20.68 21.09 1.21
CA MET A 188 -21.17 22.02 2.23
C MET A 188 -20.62 23.46 2.04
N MET A 189 -19.53 23.64 1.30
CA MET A 189 -18.94 24.94 1.03
C MET A 189 -19.41 25.52 -0.30
N LYS A 190 -20.32 26.51 -0.23
CA LYS A 190 -20.85 27.20 -1.42
C LYS A 190 -19.80 28.08 -2.14
N ASP A 191 -18.88 28.69 -1.38
CA ASP A 191 -17.91 29.63 -1.93
C ASP A 191 -16.65 28.96 -2.50
N ASN A 192 -16.50 29.03 -3.82
CA ASN A 192 -15.34 28.46 -4.53
C ASN A 192 -13.99 29.06 -4.12
N LYS A 193 -13.93 30.35 -3.76
CA LYS A 193 -12.69 31.01 -3.30
C LYS A 193 -12.27 30.48 -1.92
N VAL A 194 -13.22 30.38 -1.00
CA VAL A 194 -12.99 29.84 0.36
C VAL A 194 -12.63 28.36 0.28
N LEU A 195 -13.31 27.59 -0.55
CA LEU A 195 -13.03 26.17 -0.81
C LEU A 195 -11.59 25.94 -1.27
N LYS A 196 -11.11 26.73 -2.24
CA LYS A 196 -9.71 26.64 -2.73
C LYS A 196 -8.70 26.98 -1.63
N LYS A 197 -8.97 28.01 -0.82
CA LYS A 197 -8.12 28.40 0.31
C LYS A 197 -8.07 27.30 1.37
N LYS A 198 -9.23 26.79 1.81
CA LYS A 198 -9.33 25.68 2.77
C LYS A 198 -8.65 24.41 2.27
N LYS A 199 -8.87 24.00 1.01
CA LYS A 199 -8.15 22.85 0.40
C LYS A 199 -6.64 23.03 0.46
N LYS A 200 -6.13 24.24 0.17
CA LYS A 200 -4.68 24.53 0.25
C LYS A 200 -4.18 24.46 1.69
N THR A 201 -4.90 25.05 2.65
CA THR A 201 -4.53 25.05 4.07
C THR A 201 -4.53 23.64 4.66
N LEU A 202 -5.59 22.85 4.43
CA LEU A 202 -5.70 21.47 4.91
C LEU A 202 -4.66 20.56 4.26
N LYS A 203 -4.41 20.71 2.96
CA LYS A 203 -3.34 19.98 2.27
C LYS A 203 -1.96 20.31 2.87
N HIS A 204 -1.69 21.58 3.15
CA HIS A 204 -0.44 22.01 3.76
C HIS A 204 -0.29 21.43 5.16
N ARG A 205 -1.32 21.53 6.00
CA ARG A 205 -1.33 20.96 7.36
C ARG A 205 -1.15 19.44 7.33
N PHE A 206 -1.84 18.74 6.45
CA PHE A 206 -1.72 17.29 6.29
C PHE A 206 -0.31 16.85 5.84
N GLN A 207 0.36 17.66 5.03
CA GLN A 207 1.75 17.41 4.62
C GLN A 207 2.77 17.69 5.73
N ILE A 208 2.52 18.69 6.58
CA ILE A 208 3.34 18.93 7.78
C ILE A 208 3.20 17.75 8.73
N GLU A 209 1.97 17.27 8.95
CA GLU A 209 1.73 16.18 9.88
C GLU A 209 2.34 14.86 9.38
N LEU A 210 2.11 14.47 8.12
CA LEU A 210 2.62 13.19 7.64
C LEU A 210 4.05 13.24 7.10
N TYR A 211 4.17 13.77 5.89
CA TYR A 211 5.43 13.97 5.19
C TYR A 211 5.18 14.88 3.98
N PRO A 212 6.20 15.65 3.56
CA PRO A 212 6.09 16.50 2.37
C PRO A 212 5.66 15.70 1.14
N GLY A 213 4.57 16.13 0.52
CA GLY A 213 4.03 15.46 -0.67
C GLY A 213 3.08 14.28 -0.39
N ALA A 214 2.62 14.09 0.86
CA ALA A 214 1.54 13.17 1.18
C ALA A 214 0.32 13.39 0.25
N LYS A 215 -0.33 12.29 -0.14
CA LYS A 215 -1.44 12.30 -1.09
C LYS A 215 -2.76 12.58 -0.35
N LEU A 216 -3.45 13.62 -0.78
CA LEU A 216 -4.78 14.00 -0.32
C LEU A 216 -5.74 13.96 -1.52
N PHE A 217 -6.78 13.15 -1.40
CA PHE A 217 -7.88 13.07 -2.36
C PHE A 217 -9.03 13.98 -1.93
N PHE A 218 -9.85 14.39 -2.89
CA PHE A 218 -10.99 15.28 -2.66
C PHE A 218 -12.24 14.56 -3.14
N LEU A 219 -13.23 14.41 -2.26
CA LEU A 219 -14.56 13.91 -2.61
C LEU A 219 -15.52 15.09 -2.65
N SER A 220 -16.04 15.39 -3.83
CA SER A 220 -16.77 16.64 -4.06
C SER A 220 -18.15 16.66 -3.41
N GLY A 221 -18.81 15.50 -3.28
CA GLY A 221 -20.11 15.37 -2.65
C GLY A 221 -20.73 13.98 -2.85
N ILE A 222 -21.94 13.81 -2.33
CA ILE A 222 -22.71 12.56 -2.39
C ILE A 222 -23.92 12.75 -3.31
N ILE A 223 -24.13 11.81 -4.24
CA ILE A 223 -25.27 11.76 -5.15
C ILE A 223 -25.97 10.41 -4.96
N HIS A 224 -27.26 10.41 -4.60
CA HIS A 224 -28.04 9.19 -4.30
C HIS A 224 -27.38 8.26 -3.26
N GLY A 225 -26.77 8.84 -2.21
CA GLY A 225 -26.07 8.07 -1.18
C GLY A 225 -24.71 7.50 -1.61
N GLU A 226 -24.21 7.85 -2.80
CA GLU A 226 -22.93 7.39 -3.31
C GLU A 226 -22.00 8.55 -3.68
N TYR A 227 -20.69 8.36 -3.52
CA TYR A 227 -19.70 9.31 -4.01
C TYR A 227 -19.59 9.28 -5.54
N LEU A 228 -19.04 10.35 -6.12
CA LEU A 228 -18.81 10.42 -7.57
C LEU A 228 -17.90 9.28 -8.04
N LYS A 229 -18.39 8.51 -9.01
CA LYS A 229 -17.70 7.33 -9.55
C LYS A 229 -16.28 7.63 -10.04
N ASN A 230 -16.06 8.79 -10.67
CA ASN A 230 -14.73 9.16 -11.18
C ASN A 230 -13.71 9.41 -10.07
N GLU A 231 -14.14 10.00 -8.95
CA GLU A 231 -13.28 10.28 -7.80
C GLU A 231 -12.90 8.97 -7.09
N ILE A 232 -13.87 8.07 -6.89
CA ILE A 232 -13.66 6.74 -6.32
C ILE A 232 -12.81 5.86 -7.24
N LYS A 233 -13.01 5.94 -8.57
CA LYS A 233 -12.18 5.24 -9.55
C LYS A 233 -10.73 5.72 -9.52
N ASN A 234 -10.50 7.01 -9.31
CA ASN A 234 -9.16 7.55 -9.12
C ASN A 234 -8.54 7.05 -7.81
N LEU A 235 -9.27 7.12 -6.69
CA LEU A 235 -8.81 6.64 -5.39
C LEU A 235 -8.45 5.14 -5.43
N SER A 236 -9.34 4.29 -5.97
CA SER A 236 -9.11 2.86 -6.13
C SER A 236 -7.88 2.54 -6.98
N ARG A 237 -7.63 3.31 -8.06
CA ARG A 237 -6.40 3.18 -8.85
C ARG A 237 -5.15 3.38 -7.99
N PHE A 238 -5.15 4.39 -7.11
CA PHE A 238 -4.01 4.64 -6.22
C PHE A 238 -3.82 3.53 -5.18
N ILE A 239 -4.91 3.06 -4.55
CA ILE A 239 -4.86 1.94 -3.60
C ILE A 239 -4.29 0.67 -4.27
N SER A 240 -4.73 0.38 -5.49
CA SER A 240 -4.30 -0.80 -6.24
C SER A 240 -2.80 -0.77 -6.57
N VAL A 241 -2.29 0.38 -7.01
CA VAL A 241 -0.87 0.55 -7.42
C VAL A 241 0.06 0.71 -6.21
N MET A 242 -0.48 0.98 -5.03
CA MET A 242 0.33 1.28 -3.85
C MET A 242 1.23 0.10 -3.44
N LYS A 243 2.50 0.41 -3.22
CA LYS A 243 3.48 -0.50 -2.62
C LYS A 243 3.76 -0.05 -1.19
N PHE A 244 3.71 -0.99 -0.26
CA PHE A 244 4.05 -0.76 1.14
C PHE A 244 5.38 -1.45 1.46
N ARG A 245 6.08 -0.90 2.45
CA ARG A 245 7.30 -1.51 3.00
C ARG A 245 6.85 -2.33 4.21
N PRO A 246 7.20 -3.62 4.30
CA PRO A 246 6.82 -4.41 5.45
C PRO A 246 7.48 -3.86 6.72
N LEU A 247 6.70 -3.69 7.79
CA LEU A 247 7.20 -3.29 9.10
C LEU A 247 7.93 -4.47 9.75
N THR A 248 8.94 -4.18 10.58
CA THR A 248 9.72 -5.22 11.27
C THR A 248 8.82 -6.17 12.05
N TRP A 249 7.87 -5.64 12.83
CA TRP A 249 6.94 -6.44 13.62
C TRP A 249 6.12 -7.43 12.77
N ARG A 250 5.61 -6.97 11.63
CA ARG A 250 4.78 -7.78 10.71
C ARG A 250 5.59 -8.84 9.97
N SER A 251 6.86 -8.58 9.73
CA SER A 251 7.77 -9.57 9.14
C SER A 251 8.26 -10.60 10.16
N THR A 252 8.22 -10.31 11.46
CA THR A 252 8.75 -11.20 12.49
C THR A 252 7.70 -12.05 13.18
N HIS A 253 6.45 -11.59 13.27
CA HIS A 253 5.38 -12.30 13.99
C HIS A 253 4.26 -12.78 13.05
N PRO A 254 3.70 -13.98 13.28
CA PRO A 254 2.47 -14.39 12.63
C PRO A 254 1.29 -13.63 13.22
N TYR A 255 0.34 -13.20 12.38
CA TYR A 255 -0.91 -12.62 12.84
C TYR A 255 -2.05 -12.95 11.87
N VAL A 256 -3.27 -12.95 12.38
CA VAL A 256 -4.49 -13.25 11.62
C VAL A 256 -5.50 -12.15 11.90
N ILE A 257 -6.13 -11.65 10.84
CA ILE A 257 -7.37 -10.88 10.99
C ILE A 257 -8.50 -11.87 10.78
N VAL A 258 -9.36 -11.95 11.78
CA VAL A 258 -10.51 -12.84 11.77
C VAL A 258 -11.57 -12.26 10.84
N ASP A 259 -11.91 -13.02 9.80
CA ASP A 259 -12.98 -12.68 8.86
C ASP A 259 -14.34 -13.19 9.36
N ARG A 260 -14.35 -14.41 9.93
CA ARG A 260 -15.53 -15.08 10.50
C ARG A 260 -15.12 -15.76 11.80
N TYR A 261 -16.02 -15.77 12.78
CA TYR A 261 -15.86 -16.55 13.99
C TYR A 261 -17.09 -17.43 14.22
N GLU A 262 -16.91 -18.59 14.83
CA GLU A 262 -17.97 -19.54 15.15
C GLU A 262 -17.76 -20.12 16.55
N ASP A 263 -18.85 -20.32 17.26
CA ASP A 263 -18.86 -21.01 18.54
C ASP A 263 -19.23 -22.48 18.30
N ILE A 264 -18.32 -23.40 18.62
CA ILE A 264 -18.51 -24.86 18.42
C ILE A 264 -18.88 -25.54 19.75
N THR A 265 -19.06 -24.76 20.81
CA THR A 265 -19.42 -25.30 22.13
C THR A 265 -20.75 -26.04 22.06
N ASN A 266 -20.83 -27.19 22.75
CA ASN A 266 -22.06 -27.98 22.76
C ASN A 266 -23.23 -27.17 23.37
N PRO A 267 -24.37 -27.01 22.68
CA PRO A 267 -25.49 -26.22 23.17
C PRO A 267 -26.03 -26.71 24.53
N GLU A 268 -25.93 -28.01 24.83
CA GLU A 268 -26.34 -28.54 26.13
C GLU A 268 -25.45 -28.03 27.27
N THR A 269 -24.14 -27.92 27.05
CA THR A 269 -23.23 -27.34 28.06
C THR A 269 -23.51 -25.86 28.32
N VAL A 270 -23.86 -25.11 27.26
CA VAL A 270 -24.25 -23.70 27.38
C VAL A 270 -25.59 -23.55 28.09
N ARG A 271 -26.54 -24.47 27.87
CA ARG A 271 -27.84 -24.49 28.56
C ARG A 271 -27.68 -24.75 30.06
N LEU A 272 -26.82 -25.70 30.44
CA LEU A 272 -26.55 -26.04 31.84
C LEU A 272 -25.78 -24.94 32.57
N ASN A 273 -24.77 -24.35 31.91
CA ASN A 273 -23.99 -23.24 32.46
C ASN A 273 -23.72 -22.17 31.38
N PRO A 274 -24.47 -21.06 31.38
CA PRO A 274 -24.27 -19.97 30.42
C PRO A 274 -22.89 -19.31 30.45
N LYS A 275 -22.14 -19.44 31.56
CA LYS A 275 -20.81 -18.86 31.78
C LYS A 275 -19.68 -19.88 31.62
N CYS A 276 -19.93 -21.02 30.99
CA CYS A 276 -18.88 -22.00 30.72
C CYS A 276 -17.83 -21.46 29.74
N ASP A 277 -16.63 -22.04 29.78
CA ASP A 277 -15.62 -21.81 28.76
C ASP A 277 -16.12 -22.32 27.41
N ARG A 278 -15.85 -21.56 26.34
CA ARG A 278 -16.35 -21.83 25.00
C ARG A 278 -15.22 -22.15 24.04
N ASP A 279 -15.45 -23.14 23.19
CA ASP A 279 -14.54 -23.50 22.10
C ASP A 279 -14.94 -22.68 20.85
N VAL A 280 -14.10 -21.72 20.50
CA VAL A 280 -14.33 -20.80 19.36
C VAL A 280 -13.38 -21.11 18.22
N VAL A 281 -13.92 -21.18 17.00
CA VAL A 281 -13.13 -21.27 15.76
C VAL A 281 -13.08 -19.92 15.07
N LEU A 282 -11.86 -19.52 14.72
CA LEU A 282 -11.57 -18.25 14.07
C LEU A 282 -11.06 -18.52 12.65
N TYR A 283 -11.76 -18.00 11.65
CA TYR A 283 -11.38 -18.10 10.25
C TYR A 283 -10.74 -16.80 9.79
N GLY A 284 -9.65 -16.88 9.04
CA GLY A 284 -9.03 -15.72 8.44
C GLY A 284 -7.73 -16.02 7.71
N TYR A 285 -7.20 -15.01 7.02
CA TYR A 285 -5.93 -15.13 6.32
C TYR A 285 -4.75 -14.96 7.29
N VAL A 286 -3.82 -15.93 7.24
CA VAL A 286 -2.53 -15.84 7.93
C VAL A 286 -1.65 -14.81 7.23
N ARG A 287 -1.07 -13.90 8.02
CA ARG A 287 -0.19 -12.81 7.57
C ARG A 287 1.13 -12.84 8.35
N GLY A 288 2.17 -12.30 7.74
CA GLY A 288 3.51 -12.28 8.32
C GLY A 288 4.22 -13.63 8.19
N VAL A 289 4.70 -14.16 9.31
CA VAL A 289 5.40 -15.45 9.38
C VAL A 289 4.37 -16.60 9.39
N PRO A 290 4.73 -17.82 8.94
CA PRO A 290 3.85 -18.99 9.07
C PRO A 290 3.47 -19.27 10.54
N LEU A 291 2.20 -19.61 10.77
CA LEU A 291 1.68 -19.98 12.09
C LEU A 291 2.06 -21.42 12.44
N GLN A 292 2.47 -21.67 13.68
CA GLN A 292 2.82 -23.01 14.16
C GLN A 292 1.67 -23.65 14.96
N LYS A 293 1.59 -24.99 14.94
CA LYS A 293 0.65 -25.73 15.78
C LYS A 293 1.00 -25.54 17.26
N ASN A 294 -0.01 -25.46 18.12
CA ASN A 294 0.11 -25.27 19.58
C ASN A 294 0.84 -23.99 20.03
N GLN A 295 0.94 -22.99 19.16
CA GLN A 295 1.50 -21.68 19.48
C GLN A 295 0.58 -20.89 20.44
N ALA A 296 1.18 -20.10 21.33
CA ALA A 296 0.45 -19.13 22.14
C ALA A 296 0.04 -17.93 21.28
N VAL A 297 -1.21 -17.50 21.41
CA VAL A 297 -1.82 -16.41 20.65
C VAL A 297 -2.48 -15.45 21.61
N HIS A 298 -2.19 -14.16 21.44
CA HIS A 298 -2.88 -13.09 22.14
C HIS A 298 -4.04 -12.57 21.29
N ILE A 299 -5.25 -12.56 21.84
CA ILE A 299 -6.42 -11.93 21.23
C ILE A 299 -6.61 -10.58 21.92
N PRO A 300 -6.43 -9.45 21.20
CA PRO A 300 -6.61 -8.12 21.77
C PRO A 300 -7.99 -7.97 22.42
N GLY A 301 -8.00 -7.58 23.71
CA GLY A 301 -9.22 -7.42 24.50
C GLY A 301 -9.78 -8.70 25.15
N CYS A 302 -9.33 -9.89 24.76
CA CYS A 302 -9.77 -11.15 25.37
C CYS A 302 -8.71 -11.79 26.26
N GLY A 303 -7.42 -11.75 25.86
CA GLY A 303 -6.31 -12.32 26.65
C GLY A 303 -5.44 -13.29 25.85
N ASP A 304 -4.63 -14.05 26.59
CA ASP A 304 -3.69 -15.02 26.04
C ASP A 304 -4.30 -16.43 26.01
N PHE A 305 -4.26 -17.07 24.84
CA PHE A 305 -4.79 -18.39 24.60
C PHE A 305 -3.75 -19.28 23.91
N ARG A 306 -3.98 -20.59 23.94
CA ARG A 306 -3.16 -21.56 23.21
C ARG A 306 -3.98 -22.20 22.10
N LEU A 307 -3.42 -22.25 20.89
CA LEU A 307 -4.09 -22.90 19.77
C LEU A 307 -4.27 -24.39 20.03
N LYS A 308 -5.51 -24.87 19.92
CA LYS A 308 -5.87 -26.29 20.04
C LYS A 308 -5.59 -27.05 18.75
N ASP A 309 -6.02 -26.50 17.62
CA ASP A 309 -5.76 -27.04 16.29
C ASP A 309 -5.67 -25.92 15.24
N VAL A 310 -4.99 -26.20 14.13
CA VAL A 310 -4.86 -25.29 12.99
C VAL A 310 -5.08 -26.10 11.72
N SER A 311 -6.17 -25.82 11.01
CA SER A 311 -6.53 -26.42 9.73
C SER A 311 -6.40 -25.42 8.59
N PHE A 312 -6.00 -25.92 7.41
CA PHE A 312 -5.94 -25.11 6.20
C PHE A 312 -7.25 -25.25 5.42
N LEU A 313 -7.78 -24.14 4.94
CA LEU A 313 -8.97 -24.08 4.09
C LEU A 313 -8.61 -23.46 2.75
N PRO A 314 -9.29 -23.87 1.66
CA PRO A 314 -9.12 -23.24 0.36
C PRO A 314 -9.51 -21.76 0.42
N ASP A 315 -8.78 -20.93 -0.32
CA ASP A 315 -9.01 -19.49 -0.37
C ASP A 315 -10.42 -19.18 -0.94
N PRO A 316 -11.27 -18.40 -0.25
CA PRO A 316 -12.57 -18.01 -0.76
C PRO A 316 -12.51 -16.98 -1.90
N CYS A 317 -11.38 -16.28 -2.07
CA CYS A 317 -11.13 -15.29 -3.12
C CYS A 317 -9.81 -15.59 -3.85
N PRO A 318 -9.71 -16.70 -4.61
CA PRO A 318 -8.48 -17.08 -5.30
C PRO A 318 -8.10 -16.04 -6.36
N LEU A 319 -6.79 -15.84 -6.53
CA LEU A 319 -6.27 -15.02 -7.61
C LEU A 319 -6.44 -15.73 -8.97
N PRO A 320 -6.76 -15.00 -10.05
CA PRO A 320 -6.93 -15.61 -11.36
C PRO A 320 -5.59 -16.12 -11.93
N GLU A 321 -5.49 -17.43 -12.19
CA GLU A 321 -4.30 -18.09 -12.74
C GLU A 321 -3.91 -17.58 -14.14
N GLN A 322 -4.89 -17.26 -14.99
CA GLN A 322 -4.65 -16.86 -16.38
C GLN A 322 -4.36 -15.35 -16.51
N LEU A 323 -3.08 -15.01 -16.56
CA LEU A 323 -2.59 -13.64 -16.76
C LEU A 323 -2.60 -13.15 -18.22
N LYS A 324 -3.47 -13.70 -19.10
CA LYS A 324 -3.47 -13.38 -20.55
C LYS A 324 -3.81 -11.92 -20.88
N LYS A 325 -4.64 -11.27 -20.05
CA LYS A 325 -5.03 -9.85 -20.19
C LYS A 325 -4.59 -9.04 -18.98
N ARG A 326 -4.40 -7.73 -19.14
CA ARG A 326 -4.04 -6.82 -18.01
C ARG A 326 -5.24 -6.49 -17.10
N SER A 327 -6.45 -6.48 -17.64
CA SER A 327 -7.69 -6.18 -16.91
C SER A 327 -8.29 -7.42 -16.26
N LEU A 328 -8.96 -7.24 -15.11
CA LEU A 328 -9.81 -8.26 -14.49
C LEU A 328 -11.13 -8.41 -15.26
N ASN A 329 -11.52 -9.66 -15.49
CA ASN A 329 -12.85 -9.99 -16.01
C ASN A 329 -13.91 -9.83 -14.91
N ALA A 330 -15.19 -9.74 -15.30
CA ALA A 330 -16.29 -9.61 -14.32
C ALA A 330 -16.36 -10.82 -13.36
N LYS A 331 -16.14 -12.04 -13.87
CA LYS A 331 -16.12 -13.28 -13.07
C LYS A 331 -14.96 -13.35 -12.07
N GLU A 332 -13.86 -12.62 -12.34
CA GLU A 332 -12.66 -12.60 -11.49
C GLU A 332 -12.79 -11.59 -10.34
N ARG A 333 -13.85 -10.76 -10.32
CA ARG A 333 -14.11 -9.75 -9.29
C ARG A 333 -14.87 -10.37 -8.12
N LEU A 334 -14.18 -11.22 -7.38
CA LEU A 334 -14.72 -11.90 -6.21
C LEU A 334 -14.73 -10.98 -4.99
N ILE A 335 -15.71 -11.22 -4.13
CA ILE A 335 -15.89 -10.58 -2.83
C ILE A 335 -16.13 -11.67 -1.78
N TYR A 336 -15.48 -11.52 -0.63
CA TYR A 336 -15.67 -12.35 0.54
C TYR A 336 -15.87 -11.44 1.74
N ALA A 337 -17.09 -11.46 2.29
CA ALA A 337 -17.45 -10.70 3.47
C ALA A 337 -18.49 -11.50 4.26
N PRO A 338 -18.07 -12.50 5.05
CA PRO A 338 -18.98 -13.46 5.67
C PRO A 338 -19.91 -12.83 6.71
N MET A 339 -19.47 -11.74 7.36
CA MET A 339 -20.25 -11.02 8.37
C MET A 339 -21.04 -9.85 7.78
N SER A 340 -20.89 -9.55 6.48
CA SER A 340 -21.56 -8.44 5.80
C SER A 340 -22.64 -8.95 4.85
N GLY A 341 -23.65 -8.11 4.57
CA GLY A 341 -24.77 -8.44 3.70
C GLY A 341 -24.42 -8.50 2.21
N VAL A 342 -23.70 -9.52 1.76
CA VAL A 342 -23.36 -9.70 0.35
C VAL A 342 -24.57 -10.22 -0.42
N GLY A 343 -25.01 -9.46 -1.43
CA GLY A 343 -26.13 -9.89 -2.29
C GLY A 343 -27.49 -9.96 -1.58
N GLY A 344 -27.65 -9.23 -0.46
CA GLY A 344 -28.89 -9.22 0.33
C GLY A 344 -28.97 -10.33 1.38
N VAL A 345 -27.95 -11.19 1.51
CA VAL A 345 -27.91 -12.24 2.52
C VAL A 345 -27.01 -11.81 3.68
N VAL A 346 -27.56 -11.71 4.88
CA VAL A 346 -26.83 -11.44 6.13
C VAL A 346 -26.87 -12.71 6.98
N TYR A 347 -25.69 -13.22 7.32
CA TYR A 347 -25.56 -14.34 8.24
C TYR A 347 -25.44 -13.81 9.68
N ASP A 348 -26.35 -14.25 10.53
CA ASP A 348 -26.27 -14.13 11.99
C ASP A 348 -26.01 -15.52 12.59
N LYS A 349 -25.65 -15.59 13.87
CA LYS A 349 -25.19 -16.83 14.53
C LYS A 349 -26.13 -18.02 14.29
N ASP A 350 -27.44 -17.78 14.40
CA ASP A 350 -28.47 -18.83 14.33
C ASP A 350 -29.47 -18.59 13.19
N ALA A 351 -29.32 -17.51 12.41
CA ALA A 351 -30.32 -17.10 11.42
C ALA A 351 -29.68 -16.51 10.16
N VAL A 352 -30.35 -16.71 9.03
CA VAL A 352 -29.97 -16.10 7.75
C VAL A 352 -31.07 -15.13 7.34
N TYR A 353 -30.73 -13.84 7.29
CA TYR A 353 -31.64 -12.79 6.84
C TYR A 353 -31.43 -12.56 5.35
N ILE A 354 -32.49 -12.68 4.55
CA ILE A 354 -32.45 -12.47 3.11
C ILE A 354 -33.34 -11.27 2.77
N ASP A 355 -32.73 -10.19 2.31
CA ASP A 355 -33.43 -9.04 1.75
C ASP A 355 -33.73 -9.29 0.26
N LEU A 356 -35.00 -9.47 -0.05
CA LEU A 356 -35.51 -9.77 -1.39
C LEU A 356 -35.75 -8.52 -2.26
N GLY A 357 -35.30 -7.33 -1.80
CA GLY A 357 -35.24 -6.12 -2.62
C GLY A 357 -36.58 -5.70 -3.26
N GLY A 358 -37.70 -6.01 -2.61
CA GLY A 358 -39.05 -5.63 -3.03
C GLY A 358 -39.69 -6.49 -4.14
N SER A 359 -39.08 -7.60 -4.54
CA SER A 359 -39.57 -8.44 -5.65
C SER A 359 -40.37 -9.67 -5.22
N HIS A 360 -41.40 -9.47 -4.39
CA HIS A 360 -42.50 -10.43 -4.29
C HIS A 360 -43.86 -9.72 -4.27
N HIS A 361 -44.47 -9.63 -5.45
CA HIS A 361 -45.91 -9.87 -5.58
C HIS A 361 -46.21 -11.29 -5.09
N GLY A 362 -46.32 -11.46 -3.77
CA GLY A 362 -47.01 -12.61 -3.24
C GLY A 362 -48.48 -12.45 -3.59
N ASN A 363 -48.91 -13.03 -4.72
CA ASN A 363 -50.32 -13.21 -5.02
C ASN A 363 -50.95 -13.97 -3.85
N LYS A 364 -51.53 -13.24 -2.90
CA LYS A 364 -52.51 -13.78 -1.97
C LYS A 364 -53.81 -13.98 -2.74
N ASN A 365 -53.80 -14.93 -3.68
CA ASN A 365 -55.03 -15.65 -3.99
C ASN A 365 -55.23 -16.64 -2.84
N LYS A 366 -55.99 -16.22 -1.84
CA LYS A 366 -56.68 -17.15 -0.95
C LYS A 366 -58.17 -17.05 -1.28
N VAL A 367 -58.65 -18.17 -1.83
CA VAL A 367 -60.05 -18.61 -1.88
C VAL A 367 -60.66 -18.58 -0.48
#